data_AF-A0A0V0I0S2-F1
#
_entry.id   AF-A0A0V0I0S2-F1
#
_cell.length_a   1.000
_cell.length_b   1.000
_cell.length_c   1.000
_cell.angle_alpha   90.00
_cell.angle_beta   90.00
_cell.angle_gamma   90.00
#
_symmetry.space_group_name_H-M   'P 1'
#
loop_
_entity.id
_entity.type
_entity.pdbx_description
1 polymer ?
#
loop_
_entity_poly.entity_id
_entity_poly.type
_entity_poly.pdbx_seq_one_letter_code
_entity_poly.pdbx_strand_id
1 'polypeptide(L)'
;MLFKGFVPDVVTYNSLINGCCKTNRIERALELLDDMVKRGVVPNRITYNSFIRYYSVTNEIDKAIKMLRRMQGMNHGVVLPCNSSYTPIIYAMCETGRVVEARDLLVELADQGSIPREYTYKLVRDALESSGKIDLLDEKCVQD
;
A
#
# COMPACT_ATOMS: atom_id res chain seq x y z
N MET A 1 -26.12 3.81 -4.14
CA MET A 1 -27.26 4.54 -3.53
C MET A 1 -26.78 5.11 -2.21
N LEU A 2 -26.82 6.43 -2.04
CA LEU A 2 -26.71 7.09 -0.74
C LEU A 2 -28.11 7.62 -0.43
N PHE A 3 -28.71 7.16 0.67
CA PHE A 3 -30.00 7.64 1.14
C PHE A 3 -29.89 9.14 1.40
N LYS A 4 -30.79 9.94 0.82
CA LYS A 4 -30.93 11.38 1.11
C LYS A 4 -31.15 11.55 2.62
N GLY A 5 -30.13 12.03 3.33
CA GLY A 5 -30.16 12.27 4.78
C GLY A 5 -29.04 11.58 5.58
N PHE A 6 -28.35 10.59 5.00
CA PHE A 6 -27.22 9.95 5.66
C PHE A 6 -25.93 10.75 5.44
N VAL A 7 -25.21 11.06 6.52
CA VAL A 7 -23.86 11.65 6.48
C VAL A 7 -22.86 10.51 6.55
N PRO A 8 -22.18 10.16 5.44
CA PRO A 8 -21.25 9.03 5.45
C PRO A 8 -20.02 9.36 6.28
N ASP A 9 -19.66 8.42 7.15
CA ASP A 9 -18.45 8.48 7.97
C ASP A 9 -17.28 7.72 7.31
N VAL A 10 -16.12 7.73 7.97
CA VAL A 10 -14.92 7.04 7.48
C VAL A 10 -15.13 5.55 7.26
N VAL A 11 -15.95 4.89 8.09
CA VAL A 11 -16.26 3.46 7.98
C VAL A 11 -17.10 3.19 6.72
N THR A 12 -18.08 4.05 6.45
CA THR A 12 -18.91 3.97 5.25
C THR A 12 -18.08 4.15 3.99
N TYR A 13 -17.26 5.21 3.92
CA TYR A 13 -16.38 5.44 2.76
C TYR A 13 -15.43 4.28 2.54
N ASN A 14 -14.77 3.79 3.60
CA ASN A 14 -13.85 2.66 3.50
C ASN A 14 -14.53 1.39 2.98
N SER A 15 -15.76 1.12 3.43
CA SER A 15 -16.53 -0.05 2.97
C SER A 15 -16.87 0.07 1.49
N LEU A 16 -17.33 1.24 1.04
CA LEU A 16 -17.66 1.50 -0.37
C LEU A 16 -16.43 1.45 -1.27
N ILE A 17 -15.34 2.10 -0.86
CA ILE A 17 -14.05 2.13 -1.58
C ILE A 17 -13.51 0.71 -1.71
N ASN A 18 -13.45 -0.04 -0.60
CA ASN A 18 -12.98 -1.43 -0.62
C ASN A 18 -13.83 -2.31 -1.55
N GLY A 19 -15.14 -2.15 -1.53
CA GLY A 19 -16.05 -2.84 -2.45
C GLY A 19 -15.79 -2.48 -3.92
N CYS A 20 -15.59 -1.19 -4.22
CA CYS A 20 -15.27 -0.73 -5.58
C CYS A 20 -13.91 -1.28 -6.06
N CYS A 21 -12.87 -1.23 -5.23
CA CYS A 21 -11.57 -1.82 -5.54
C CYS A 21 -11.68 -3.33 -5.83
N LYS A 22 -12.41 -4.08 -4.99
CA LYS A 22 -12.59 -5.54 -5.19
C LYS A 22 -13.41 -5.90 -6.42
N THR A 23 -14.23 -4.99 -6.92
CA THR A 23 -15.08 -5.19 -8.11
C THR A 23 -14.53 -4.51 -9.35
N ASN A 24 -13.24 -4.12 -9.33
CA ASN A 24 -12.54 -3.50 -10.45
C ASN A 24 -13.17 -2.19 -10.93
N ARG A 25 -13.77 -1.42 -10.02
CA ARG A 25 -14.39 -0.10 -10.29
C ARG A 25 -13.53 1.00 -9.68
N ILE A 26 -12.29 1.11 -10.14
CA ILE A 26 -11.29 1.98 -9.51
C ILE A 26 -11.62 3.47 -9.68
N GLU A 27 -12.22 3.86 -10.80
CA GLU A 27 -12.66 5.23 -11.06
C GLU A 27 -13.68 5.65 -10.01
N ARG A 28 -14.64 4.77 -9.72
CA ARG A 28 -15.66 5.02 -8.69
C ARG A 28 -15.05 5.06 -7.29
N ALA A 29 -14.04 4.24 -7.01
CA ALA A 29 -13.32 4.28 -5.75
C ALA A 29 -12.60 5.63 -5.56
N LEU A 30 -11.95 6.15 -6.61
CA LEU A 30 -11.28 7.45 -6.59
C LEU A 30 -12.26 8.61 -6.40
N GLU A 31 -13.41 8.57 -7.08
CA GLU A 31 -14.49 9.55 -6.87
C GLU A 31 -14.97 9.58 -5.40
N LEU A 32 -15.07 8.41 -4.77
CA LEU A 32 -15.45 8.29 -3.36
C LEU A 32 -14.36 8.85 -2.43
N LEU A 33 -13.08 8.63 -2.74
CA LEU A 33 -11.97 9.22 -2.00
C LEU A 33 -11.98 10.75 -2.09
N ASP A 34 -12.24 11.30 -3.27
CA ASP A 34 -12.31 12.75 -3.46
C ASP A 34 -13.55 13.35 -2.77
N ASP A 35 -14.70 12.67 -2.81
CA ASP A 35 -15.90 13.07 -2.09
C ASP A 35 -15.69 13.05 -0.56
N MET A 36 -15.00 12.02 -0.05
CA MET A 36 -14.61 11.90 1.35
C MET A 36 -13.80 13.11 1.82
N VAL A 37 -12.76 13.49 1.06
CA VAL A 37 -11.92 14.67 1.34
C VAL A 37 -12.71 15.97 1.23
N LYS A 38 -13.54 16.14 0.19
CA LYS A 38 -14.38 17.34 -0.01
C LYS A 38 -15.35 17.57 1.13
N ARG A 39 -15.82 16.51 1.77
CA ARG A 39 -16.74 16.55 2.92
C ARG A 39 -16.01 16.68 4.27
N GLY A 40 -14.69 16.80 4.26
CA GLY A 40 -13.88 16.91 5.48
C GLY A 40 -13.75 15.60 6.25
N VAL A 41 -14.15 14.47 5.67
CA VAL A 41 -13.91 13.16 6.27
C VAL A 41 -12.47 12.76 5.96
N VAL A 42 -11.64 12.56 6.98
CA VAL A 42 -10.20 12.32 6.80
C VAL A 42 -9.96 10.87 6.37
N PRO A 43 -9.37 10.62 5.18
CA PRO A 43 -8.95 9.28 4.77
C PRO A 43 -7.93 8.70 5.74
N ASN A 44 -8.02 7.41 6.01
CA ASN A 44 -7.11 6.73 6.93
C ASN A 44 -6.37 5.57 6.25
N ARG A 45 -5.56 4.84 7.02
CA ARG A 45 -4.79 3.69 6.53
C ARG A 45 -5.63 2.66 5.78
N ILE A 46 -6.86 2.39 6.23
CA ILE A 46 -7.75 1.42 5.58
C ILE A 46 -8.13 1.92 4.18
N THR A 47 -8.43 3.21 4.04
CA THR A 47 -8.75 3.84 2.76
C THR A 47 -7.64 3.61 1.74
N TYR A 48 -6.39 3.94 2.10
CA TYR A 48 -5.25 3.82 1.20
C TYR A 48 -4.86 2.38 0.89
N ASN A 49 -4.90 1.49 1.90
CA ASN A 49 -4.58 0.08 1.71
C ASN A 49 -5.51 -0.60 0.70
N SER A 50 -6.77 -0.17 0.58
CA SER A 50 -7.68 -0.66 -0.45
C SER A 50 -7.19 -0.32 -1.87
N PHE A 51 -6.66 0.88 -2.10
CA PHE A 51 -6.08 1.27 -3.39
C PHE A 51 -4.73 0.60 -3.64
N ILE A 52 -3.86 0.55 -2.63
CA ILE A 52 -2.55 -0.10 -2.74
C ILE A 52 -2.72 -1.57 -3.12
N ARG A 53 -3.62 -2.30 -2.45
CA ARG A 53 -3.90 -3.70 -2.78
C ARG A 53 -4.43 -3.84 -4.20
N TYR A 54 -5.36 -2.98 -4.61
CA TYR A 54 -5.89 -2.99 -5.97
C TYR A 54 -4.77 -2.84 -7.01
N TYR A 55 -3.98 -1.76 -6.91
CA TYR A 55 -2.92 -1.48 -7.87
C TYR A 55 -1.79 -2.52 -7.84
N SER A 56 -1.55 -3.15 -6.69
CA SER A 56 -0.58 -4.25 -6.60
C SER A 56 -1.07 -5.50 -7.35
N VAL A 57 -2.37 -5.82 -7.28
CA VAL A 57 -2.94 -6.96 -8.01
C VAL A 57 -3.10 -6.68 -9.50
N THR A 58 -3.41 -5.44 -9.89
CA THR A 58 -3.47 -5.05 -11.32
C THR A 58 -2.09 -4.78 -11.92
N ASN A 59 -1.03 -4.99 -11.14
CA ASN A 59 0.36 -4.76 -11.53
C ASN A 59 0.69 -3.31 -11.94
N GLU A 60 -0.07 -2.35 -11.42
CA GLU A 60 0.14 -0.92 -11.60
C GLU A 60 0.98 -0.35 -10.45
N ILE A 61 2.20 -0.90 -10.29
CA ILE A 61 3.08 -0.68 -9.13
C ILE A 61 3.32 0.81 -8.86
N ASP A 62 3.54 1.62 -9.90
CA ASP A 62 3.82 3.06 -9.72
C ASP A 62 2.61 3.81 -9.13
N LYS A 63 1.39 3.39 -9.47
CA LYS A 63 0.16 3.92 -8.85
C LYS A 63 0.03 3.45 -7.41
N ALA A 64 0.44 2.21 -7.11
CA ALA A 64 0.46 1.70 -5.73
C ALA A 64 1.44 2.52 -4.85
N ILE A 65 2.66 2.78 -5.33
CA ILE A 65 3.63 3.65 -4.65
C ILE A 65 3.07 5.06 -4.48
N LYS A 66 2.44 5.63 -5.51
CA LYS A 66 1.82 6.96 -5.40
C LYS A 66 0.78 7.02 -4.26
N MET A 67 0.00 5.96 -4.08
CA MET A 67 -0.96 5.87 -2.97
C MET A 67 -0.28 5.70 -1.61
N LEU A 68 0.82 4.94 -1.54
CA LEU A 68 1.66 4.83 -0.34
C LEU A 68 2.23 6.20 0.07
N ARG A 69 2.81 6.95 -0.89
CA ARG A 69 3.33 8.31 -0.65
C ARG A 69 2.24 9.30 -0.26
N ARG A 70 1.06 9.21 -0.90
CA ARG A 70 -0.09 10.05 -0.55
C ARG A 70 -0.55 9.82 0.90
N MET A 71 -0.46 8.58 1.40
CA MET A 71 -0.75 8.26 2.79
C MET A 71 0.29 8.87 3.76
N GLN A 72 1.58 8.85 3.40
CA GLN A 72 2.68 9.43 4.21
C GLN A 72 2.63 10.95 4.27
N GLY A 73 2.20 11.63 3.20
CA GLY A 73 2.19 13.09 3.08
C GLY A 73 0.97 13.81 3.70
N MET A 74 0.11 13.14 4.46
CA MET A 74 -1.07 13.78 5.05
C MET A 74 -0.70 14.61 6.29
N ASN A 75 -0.90 15.93 6.20
CA ASN A 75 -0.57 16.97 7.20
C ASN A 75 -1.25 16.85 8.58
N HIS A 76 -2.09 15.85 8.85
CA HIS A 76 -2.86 15.73 10.11
C HIS A 76 -2.37 14.61 11.04
N GLY A 77 -1.12 14.20 10.86
CA GLY A 77 -0.47 13.11 11.58
C GLY A 77 0.06 12.10 10.57
N VAL A 78 1.34 11.76 10.70
CA VAL A 78 1.99 10.76 9.85
C VAL A 78 1.20 9.45 9.99
N VAL A 79 0.38 9.11 8.99
CA VAL A 79 -0.20 7.77 8.90
C VAL A 79 0.93 6.87 8.46
N LEU A 80 1.63 6.31 9.45
CA LEU A 80 2.74 5.41 9.21
C LEU A 80 2.21 4.21 8.39
N PRO A 81 2.74 3.99 7.19
CA PRO A 81 2.48 2.75 6.50
C PRO A 81 2.96 1.59 7.36
N CYS A 82 2.23 0.49 7.29
CA CYS A 82 2.62 -0.72 8.00
C CYS A 82 2.92 -1.83 6.99
N ASN A 83 3.35 -2.98 7.50
CA ASN A 83 3.55 -4.19 6.69
C ASN A 83 2.42 -4.41 5.64
N SER A 84 1.15 -4.22 6.01
CA SER A 84 0.03 -4.43 5.07
C SER A 84 -0.05 -3.43 3.89
N SER A 85 0.67 -2.30 3.98
CA SER A 85 0.81 -1.30 2.92
C SER A 85 2.00 -1.63 2.01
N TYR A 86 3.12 -2.09 2.57
CA TYR A 86 4.33 -2.41 1.80
C TYR A 86 4.31 -3.80 1.16
N THR A 87 3.87 -4.84 1.90
CA THR A 87 3.91 -6.23 1.43
C THR A 87 3.23 -6.43 0.06
N PRO A 88 2.05 -5.85 -0.23
CA PRO A 88 1.44 -6.01 -1.56
C PRO A 88 2.29 -5.42 -2.69
N ILE A 89 2.92 -4.26 -2.46
CA ILE A 89 3.76 -3.58 -3.46
C ILE A 89 5.04 -4.37 -3.67
N ILE A 90 5.70 -4.77 -2.59
CA ILE A 90 6.92 -5.60 -2.61
C ILE A 90 6.63 -6.91 -3.34
N TYR A 91 5.49 -7.54 -3.07
CA TYR A 91 5.09 -8.76 -3.76
C TYR A 91 4.94 -8.56 -5.27
N ALA A 92 4.20 -7.53 -5.69
CA ALA A 92 4.07 -7.21 -7.10
C ALA A 92 5.41 -6.89 -7.78
N MET A 93 6.33 -6.22 -7.07
CA MET A 93 7.67 -5.93 -7.59
C MET A 93 8.54 -7.18 -7.75
N CYS A 94 8.46 -8.13 -6.80
CA CYS A 94 9.16 -9.41 -6.93
C CYS A 94 8.66 -10.20 -8.15
N GLU A 95 7.34 -10.30 -8.34
CA GLU A 95 6.73 -11.01 -9.47
C GLU A 95 7.03 -10.36 -10.83
N THR A 96 7.27 -9.04 -10.86
CA THR A 96 7.62 -8.32 -12.10
C THR A 96 9.13 -8.24 -12.38
N GLY A 97 9.96 -8.75 -11.48
CA GLY A 97 11.42 -8.66 -11.60
C GLY A 97 12.00 -7.29 -11.22
N ARG A 98 11.21 -6.36 -10.66
CA ARG A 98 11.67 -5.07 -10.08
C ARG A 98 12.31 -5.29 -8.71
N VAL A 99 13.20 -6.26 -8.60
CA VAL A 99 13.73 -6.80 -7.33
C VAL A 99 14.57 -5.80 -6.53
N VAL A 100 15.25 -4.87 -7.20
CA VAL A 100 16.04 -3.82 -6.53
C VAL A 100 15.12 -2.83 -5.82
N GLU A 101 14.04 -2.40 -6.48
CA GLU A 101 13.05 -1.51 -5.88
C GLU A 101 12.26 -2.21 -4.76
N ALA A 102 12.01 -3.52 -4.90
CA ALA A 102 11.40 -4.33 -3.84
C ALA A 102 12.27 -4.32 -2.57
N ARG A 103 13.59 -4.45 -2.74
CA ARG A 103 14.58 -4.34 -1.66
C ARG A 103 14.59 -2.94 -1.05
N ASP A 104 14.61 -1.89 -1.87
CA ASP A 104 14.63 -0.51 -1.39
C ASP A 104 13.37 -0.19 -0.54
N LEU A 105 12.19 -0.69 -0.95
CA LEU A 105 10.97 -0.57 -0.14
C LEU A 105 11.00 -1.40 1.16
N LEU A 106 11.69 -2.55 1.16
CA LEU A 106 11.88 -3.36 2.36
C LEU A 106 12.77 -2.62 3.38
N VAL A 107 13.85 -1.98 2.92
CA VAL A 107 14.72 -1.15 3.75
C VAL A 107 13.97 0.05 4.28
N GLU A 108 13.19 0.74 3.43
CA GLU A 108 12.37 1.88 3.87
C GLU A 108 11.36 1.48 4.95
N LEU A 109 10.74 0.29 4.84
CA LEU A 109 9.85 -0.24 5.86
C LEU A 109 10.56 -0.40 7.22
N ALA A 110 11.80 -0.91 7.21
CA ALA A 110 12.63 -1.07 8.40
C ALA A 110 13.05 0.28 9.00
N ASP A 111 13.48 1.23 8.17
CA ASP A 111 13.89 2.58 8.58
C ASP A 111 12.73 3.37 9.22
N GLN A 112 11.48 3.09 8.82
CA GLN A 112 10.28 3.66 9.44
C GLN A 112 9.90 3.02 10.78
N GLY A 113 10.77 2.15 11.32
CA GLY A 113 10.57 1.48 12.61
C GLY A 113 9.57 0.32 12.54
N SER A 114 9.18 -0.12 11.35
CA SER A 114 8.34 -1.30 11.18
C SER A 114 9.20 -2.52 10.85
N ILE A 115 9.10 -3.57 11.67
CA ILE A 115 9.80 -4.83 11.39
C ILE A 115 9.13 -5.50 10.18
N PRO A 116 9.85 -5.74 9.06
CA PRO A 116 9.30 -6.50 7.96
C PRO A 116 8.90 -7.90 8.40
N ARG A 117 7.74 -8.38 7.97
CA ARG A 117 7.35 -9.76 8.25
C ARG A 117 8.35 -10.73 7.62
N GLU A 118 8.60 -11.85 8.30
CA GLU A 118 9.46 -12.94 7.82
C GLU A 118 9.11 -13.36 6.39
N TYR A 119 7.82 -13.45 6.07
CA TYR A 119 7.35 -13.73 4.70
C TYR A 119 7.79 -12.67 3.68
N THR A 120 7.68 -11.38 4.01
CA THR A 120 8.05 -10.28 3.10
C THR A 120 9.56 -10.23 2.88
N TYR A 121 10.35 -10.51 3.92
CA TYR A 121 11.81 -10.64 3.80
C TYR A 121 12.20 -11.81 2.90
N LYS A 122 11.66 -13.01 3.16
CA LYS A 122 11.92 -14.21 2.34
C LYS A 122 11.58 -13.96 0.86
N LEU A 123 10.45 -13.32 0.60
CA LEU A 123 10.03 -13.01 -0.77
C LEU A 123 11.04 -12.13 -1.53
N VAL A 124 11.58 -11.10 -0.88
CA VAL A 124 12.60 -10.23 -1.49
C VAL A 124 13.91 -10.99 -1.68
N ARG A 125 14.34 -11.75 -0.68
CA ARG A 125 15.56 -12.56 -0.75
C ARG A 125 15.50 -13.57 -1.91
N ASP A 126 14.44 -14.37 -1.98
CA ASP A 126 14.29 -15.41 -3.00
C ASP A 126 14.22 -14.77 -4.42
N ALA A 127 13.61 -13.59 -4.54
CA ALA A 127 13.59 -12.81 -5.79
C ALA A 127 14.98 -12.24 -6.16
N LEU A 128 15.79 -11.82 -5.18
CA LEU A 128 17.17 -11.39 -5.41
C LEU A 128 18.11 -12.54 -5.77
N GLU A 129 17.96 -13.71 -5.12
CA GLU A 129 18.72 -14.93 -5.43
C GLU A 129 18.47 -15.38 -6.87
N SER A 130 17.19 -15.50 -7.27
CA SER A 130 16.81 -15.88 -8.63
C SER A 130 17.27 -14.86 -9.70
N SER A 131 17.48 -13.61 -9.30
CA SER A 131 18.00 -12.55 -10.18
C SER A 131 19.53 -12.41 -10.15
N GLY A 132 20.24 -13.20 -9.34
CA GLY A 132 21.70 -13.12 -9.16
C GLY A 132 22.17 -11.83 -8.48
N LYS A 133 21.31 -11.18 -7.68
CA LYS A 133 21.55 -9.88 -7.01
C LYS A 133 21.50 -9.99 -5.49
N ILE A 134 21.76 -11.18 -4.96
CA ILE A 134 21.68 -11.47 -3.52
C ILE A 134 22.58 -10.56 -2.67
N ASP A 135 23.71 -10.12 -3.23
CA ASP A 135 24.65 -9.19 -2.59
C ASP A 135 24.05 -7.83 -2.23
N LEU A 136 22.88 -7.48 -2.78
CA LEU A 136 22.16 -6.24 -2.47
C LEU A 136 21.25 -6.35 -1.23
N LEU A 137 21.11 -7.54 -0.65
CA LEU A 137 20.31 -7.76 0.54
C LEU A 137 21.11 -7.31 1.78
N ASP A 138 20.71 -6.18 2.37
CA ASP A 138 21.32 -5.69 3.61
C ASP A 138 20.90 -6.57 4.81
N GLU A 139 21.89 -7.12 5.54
CA GLU A 139 21.67 -7.90 6.77
C GLU A 139 20.98 -7.08 7.89
N LYS A 140 20.97 -5.75 7.80
CA LYS A 140 20.31 -4.86 8.78
C LYS A 140 18.79 -5.01 8.84
N CYS A 141 18.16 -5.60 7.82
CA CYS A 141 16.73 -5.94 7.85
C CYS A 141 16.44 -7.24 8.62
N VAL A 142 17.48 -7.94 9.09
CA VAL A 142 17.40 -9.08 10.00
C VAL A 142 17.68 -8.54 11.40
N GLN A 143 16.66 -8.42 12.23
CA GLN A 143 16.87 -8.34 13.68
C GLN A 143 16.12 -9.48 14.35
N ASP A 144 16.84 -10.10 15.27
CA ASP A 144 16.55 -11.30 16.07
C ASP A 144 15.16 -11.31 16.75
#